data_AF-A0A094AGJ9-F1
#
_entry.id   AF-A0A094AGJ9-F1
#
_cell.length_a   1.000
_cell.length_b   1.000
_cell.length_c   1.000
_cell.angle_alpha   90.00
_cell.angle_beta   90.00
_cell.angle_gamma   90.00
#
_symmetry.space_group_name_H-M   'P 1'
#
loop_
_entity.id
_entity.type
_entity.pdbx_description
1 polymer ?
#
loop_
_entity_poly.entity_id
_entity_poly.type
_entity_poly.pdbx_seq_one_letter_code
_entity_poly.pdbx_strand_id
1 'polypeptide(L)'
;KAEWLEAYIHAHEVTFSDLNITSAWRGSGLQPFQPQTVIRAATLQPPTPATPQRPRTPTEHDIFEKVFINSSPPDFNTLQKANSILSIALNQGVLNTPTKKHIHKLADEAEKLNTRHILQQGETDNLRNIIQKRRAQNKGKRAVLKCQFHISTHELQSQVAEAEAATQKSKISTTPQVTTSTIDLFNDERVRRNNLTVIWMN
;
A
#
# COMPACT_ATOMS: atom_id res chain seq x y z
N LYS A 1 23.59 34.95 -35.13
CA LYS A 1 23.53 34.14 -33.89
C LYS A 1 23.17 32.66 -34.13
N ALA A 2 22.64 32.27 -35.30
CA ALA A 2 22.29 30.87 -35.60
C ALA A 2 23.47 30.02 -36.13
N GLU A 3 24.44 30.64 -36.81
CA GLU A 3 25.58 29.93 -37.44
C GLU A 3 26.44 29.12 -36.44
N TRP A 4 26.63 29.64 -35.22
CA TRP A 4 27.36 28.93 -34.17
C TRP A 4 26.63 27.69 -33.65
N LEU A 5 25.29 27.70 -33.70
CA LEU A 5 24.48 26.56 -33.26
C LEU A 5 24.56 25.43 -34.29
N GLU A 6 24.54 25.75 -35.57
CA GLU A 6 24.69 24.79 -36.66
C GLU A 6 26.10 24.16 -36.67
N ALA A 7 27.13 25.00 -36.53
CA ALA A 7 28.51 24.52 -36.36
C ALA A 7 28.67 23.66 -35.09
N TYR A 8 28.00 24.02 -34.00
CA TYR A 8 28.00 23.24 -32.77
C TYR A 8 27.32 21.88 -32.94
N ILE A 9 26.15 21.83 -33.59
CA ILE A 9 25.44 20.57 -33.85
C ILE A 9 26.32 19.64 -34.69
N HIS A 10 26.90 20.16 -35.77
CA HIS A 10 27.79 19.37 -36.63
C HIS A 10 29.04 18.88 -35.89
N ALA A 11 29.69 19.76 -35.11
CA ALA A 11 30.85 19.37 -34.31
C ALA A 11 30.49 18.37 -33.20
N HIS A 12 29.32 18.50 -32.59
CA HIS A 12 28.83 17.60 -31.56
C HIS A 12 28.61 16.19 -32.11
N GLU A 13 27.97 16.05 -33.27
CA GLU A 13 27.76 14.75 -33.92
C GLU A 13 29.08 14.06 -34.28
N VAL A 14 30.08 14.81 -34.73
CA VAL A 14 31.40 14.27 -35.07
C VAL A 14 32.20 13.89 -33.81
N THR A 15 32.10 14.68 -32.74
CA THR A 15 32.91 14.49 -31.51
C THR A 15 32.35 13.42 -30.59
N PHE A 16 31.02 13.33 -30.42
CA PHE A 16 30.35 12.34 -29.57
C PHE A 16 30.08 11.04 -30.33
N SER A 17 31.14 10.43 -30.87
CA SER A 17 31.09 9.09 -31.47
C SER A 17 31.72 8.05 -30.55
N ASP A 18 31.30 6.79 -30.67
CA ASP A 18 31.83 5.67 -29.87
C ASP A 18 33.36 5.58 -29.92
N LEU A 19 33.95 5.81 -31.10
CA LEU A 19 35.40 5.75 -31.30
C LEU A 19 36.12 6.90 -30.58
N ASN A 20 35.58 8.11 -30.65
CA ASN A 20 36.18 9.28 -29.99
C ASN A 20 36.04 9.19 -28.46
N ILE A 21 34.89 8.72 -27.98
CA ILE A 21 34.64 8.52 -26.55
C ILE A 21 35.56 7.43 -25.98
N THR A 22 35.66 6.29 -26.66
CA THR A 22 36.50 5.18 -26.19
C THR A 22 37.99 5.48 -26.28
N SER A 23 38.44 6.18 -27.31
CA SER A 23 39.84 6.63 -27.41
C SER A 23 40.18 7.66 -26.33
N ALA A 24 39.26 8.58 -25.99
CA ALA A 24 39.44 9.53 -24.90
C ALA A 24 39.57 8.85 -23.53
N TRP A 25 38.76 7.82 -23.24
CA TRP A 25 38.90 7.04 -22.00
C TRP A 25 40.22 6.30 -21.93
N ARG A 26 40.69 5.73 -23.06
CA ARG A 26 41.99 5.07 -23.13
C ARG A 26 43.16 6.05 -22.96
N GLY A 27 43.06 7.24 -23.55
CA GLY A 27 44.10 8.27 -23.43
C GLY A 27 44.19 8.90 -22.04
N SER A 28 43.06 8.98 -21.32
CA SER A 28 43.00 9.53 -19.96
C SER A 28 43.17 8.48 -18.86
N GLY A 29 43.04 7.18 -19.18
CA GLY A 29 43.02 6.09 -18.20
C GLY A 29 41.73 6.02 -17.37
N LEU A 30 40.73 6.85 -17.66
CA LEU A 30 39.46 6.93 -16.93
C LEU A 30 38.38 6.11 -17.63
N GLN A 31 38.50 4.79 -17.57
CA GLN A 31 37.49 3.90 -18.14
C GLN A 31 36.33 3.69 -17.15
N PRO A 32 35.07 3.99 -17.53
CA PRO A 32 33.92 3.72 -16.67
C PRO A 32 33.69 2.22 -16.45
N PHE A 33 33.12 1.85 -15.30
CA PHE A 33 32.75 0.47 -14.97
C PHE A 33 31.73 -0.12 -15.95
N GLN A 34 30.85 0.72 -16.52
CA GLN A 34 29.86 0.35 -17.54
C GLN A 34 29.99 1.26 -18.77
N PRO A 35 30.96 0.99 -19.66
CA PRO A 35 31.26 1.87 -20.80
C PRO A 35 30.07 2.02 -21.76
N GLN A 36 29.32 0.93 -21.98
CA GLN A 36 28.18 0.93 -22.90
C GLN A 36 27.03 1.83 -22.43
N THR A 37 26.82 1.93 -21.11
CA THR A 37 25.79 2.81 -20.54
C THR A 37 26.13 4.27 -20.79
N VAL A 38 27.41 4.64 -20.64
CA VAL A 38 27.88 6.01 -20.83
C VAL A 38 27.90 6.39 -22.31
N ILE A 39 28.35 5.48 -23.19
CA ILE A 39 28.29 5.68 -24.65
C ILE A 39 26.84 5.95 -25.06
N ARG A 40 25.90 5.08 -24.68
CA ARG A 40 24.49 5.26 -24.99
C ARG A 40 23.95 6.59 -24.46
N ALA A 41 24.31 7.00 -23.25
CA ALA A 41 23.88 8.29 -22.72
C ALA A 41 24.43 9.49 -23.50
N ALA A 42 25.66 9.39 -24.00
CA ALA A 42 26.35 10.47 -24.72
C ALA A 42 25.98 10.55 -26.21
N THR A 43 25.61 9.43 -26.84
CA THR A 43 25.20 9.37 -28.25
C THR A 43 23.70 9.51 -28.46
N LEU A 44 22.91 9.47 -27.39
CA LEU A 44 21.49 9.81 -27.45
C LEU A 44 21.36 11.27 -27.89
N GLN A 45 20.69 11.49 -29.03
CA GLN A 45 20.31 12.82 -29.47
C GLN A 45 19.55 13.54 -28.34
N PRO A 46 19.73 14.87 -28.19
CA PRO A 46 18.89 15.65 -27.29
C PRO A 46 17.43 15.29 -27.58
N PRO A 47 16.61 15.00 -26.57
CA PRO A 47 15.20 14.79 -26.82
C PRO A 47 14.68 16.01 -27.56
N THR A 48 14.15 15.80 -28.76
CA THR A 48 13.30 16.76 -29.46
C THR A 48 12.42 17.42 -28.41
N PRO A 49 12.37 18.76 -28.28
CA PRO A 49 11.67 19.42 -27.19
C PRO A 49 10.29 18.79 -27.08
N ALA A 50 10.08 18.09 -25.97
CA ALA A 50 8.87 17.31 -25.76
C ALA A 50 7.71 18.28 -25.95
N THR A 51 6.91 18.06 -26.98
CA THR A 51 5.62 18.72 -27.14
C THR A 51 4.94 18.61 -25.78
N PRO A 52 4.50 19.72 -25.14
CA PRO A 52 3.90 19.65 -23.82
C PRO A 52 2.82 18.58 -23.85
N GLN A 53 3.00 17.50 -23.11
CA GLN A 53 1.98 16.46 -23.03
C GLN A 53 0.77 17.13 -22.41
N ARG A 54 -0.23 17.41 -23.25
CA ARG A 54 -1.58 17.78 -22.85
C ARG A 54 -2.00 16.80 -21.74
N PRO A 55 -2.56 17.27 -20.61
CA PRO A 55 -3.10 16.38 -19.59
C PRO A 55 -4.01 15.35 -20.27
N ARG A 56 -3.60 14.08 -20.28
CA ARG A 56 -4.40 13.03 -20.89
C ARG A 56 -5.52 12.70 -19.92
N THR A 57 -6.75 12.72 -20.42
CA THR A 57 -7.89 12.15 -19.69
C THR A 57 -7.56 10.68 -19.40
N PRO A 58 -7.66 10.21 -18.15
CA PRO A 58 -7.32 8.83 -17.82
C PRO A 58 -8.13 7.88 -18.71
N THR A 59 -7.44 7.08 -19.50
CA THR A 59 -8.09 6.11 -20.39
C THR A 59 -8.27 4.80 -19.63
N GLU A 60 -9.27 3.97 -19.95
CA GLU A 60 -9.52 2.69 -19.25
C GLU A 60 -8.28 1.77 -19.18
N HIS A 61 -7.34 1.93 -20.10
CA HIS A 61 -6.08 1.18 -20.15
C HIS A 61 -5.07 1.61 -19.06
N ASP A 62 -5.20 2.82 -18.49
CA ASP A 62 -4.42 3.27 -17.32
C ASP A 62 -4.73 2.44 -16.07
N ILE A 63 -5.81 1.66 -16.08
CA ILE A 63 -6.16 0.77 -14.96
C ILE A 63 -5.12 -0.35 -14.82
N PHE A 64 -4.53 -0.84 -15.92
CA PHE A 64 -3.47 -1.86 -15.85
C PHE A 64 -2.19 -1.34 -15.19
N GLU A 65 -1.82 -0.10 -15.48
CA GLU A 65 -0.69 0.56 -14.83
C GLU A 65 -0.97 0.75 -13.33
N LYS A 66 -2.18 1.21 -12.97
CA LYS A 66 -2.56 1.46 -11.57
C LYS A 66 -2.61 0.22 -10.67
N VAL A 67 -2.81 -0.97 -11.21
CA VAL A 67 -2.86 -2.22 -10.42
C VAL A 67 -1.50 -2.57 -9.81
N PHE A 68 -0.39 -2.16 -10.44
CA PHE A 68 0.96 -2.62 -10.06
C PHE A 68 1.92 -1.52 -9.58
N ILE A 69 1.56 -0.23 -9.68
CA ILE A 69 2.47 0.90 -9.34
C ILE A 69 2.85 0.94 -7.85
N ASN A 70 2.00 0.42 -6.96
CA ASN A 70 2.23 0.49 -5.52
C ASN A 70 2.41 -0.94 -5.02
N SER A 71 3.53 -1.26 -4.38
CA SER A 71 3.95 -2.60 -3.91
C SER A 71 3.05 -3.23 -2.81
N SER A 72 1.77 -2.89 -2.77
CA SER A 72 0.73 -3.48 -1.92
C SER A 72 -0.21 -4.31 -2.78
N PRO A 73 -0.91 -5.30 -2.18
CA PRO A 73 -1.98 -5.99 -2.88
C PRO A 73 -2.96 -4.96 -3.47
N PRO A 74 -3.29 -5.05 -4.77
CA PRO A 74 -4.22 -4.12 -5.38
C PRO A 74 -5.57 -4.19 -4.66
N ASP A 75 -6.21 -3.03 -4.47
CA ASP A 75 -7.57 -2.97 -3.92
C ASP A 75 -8.50 -3.88 -4.72
N PHE A 76 -9.43 -4.57 -4.02
CA PHE A 76 -10.32 -5.55 -4.63
C PHE A 76 -11.07 -4.98 -5.83
N ASN A 77 -11.61 -3.77 -5.71
CA ASN A 77 -12.34 -3.11 -6.80
C ASN A 77 -11.43 -2.80 -7.98
N THR A 78 -10.17 -2.49 -7.71
CA THR A 78 -9.18 -2.17 -8.75
C THR A 78 -8.80 -3.43 -9.51
N LEU A 79 -8.56 -4.54 -8.82
CA LEU A 79 -8.27 -5.85 -9.42
C LEU A 79 -9.45 -6.35 -10.26
N GLN A 80 -10.67 -6.30 -9.73
CA GLN A 80 -11.87 -6.74 -10.44
C GLN A 80 -12.13 -5.91 -11.71
N LYS A 81 -11.96 -4.59 -11.63
CA LYS A 81 -12.09 -3.70 -12.80
C LYS A 81 -11.04 -4.03 -13.86
N ALA A 82 -9.79 -4.23 -13.45
CA ALA A 82 -8.71 -4.60 -14.37
C ALA A 82 -8.99 -5.93 -15.08
N ASN A 83 -9.45 -6.95 -14.35
CA ASN A 83 -9.80 -8.26 -14.91
C ASN A 83 -11.01 -8.20 -15.85
N SER A 84 -11.98 -7.33 -15.56
CA SER A 84 -13.12 -7.08 -16.45
C SER A 84 -12.66 -6.46 -17.78
N ILE A 85 -11.80 -5.44 -17.72
CA ILE A 85 -11.22 -4.81 -18.92
C ILE A 85 -10.35 -5.79 -19.70
N LEU A 86 -9.53 -6.59 -18.99
CA LEU A 86 -8.75 -7.66 -19.60
C LEU A 86 -9.65 -8.65 -20.33
N SER A 87 -10.77 -9.05 -19.72
CA SER A 87 -11.72 -9.96 -20.34
C SER A 87 -12.34 -9.38 -21.62
N ILE A 88 -12.68 -8.09 -21.63
CA ILE A 88 -13.16 -7.39 -22.83
C ILE A 88 -12.10 -7.38 -23.92
N ALA A 89 -10.87 -6.98 -23.58
CA ALA A 89 -9.75 -6.91 -24.52
C ALA A 89 -9.40 -8.29 -25.12
N LEU A 90 -9.42 -9.35 -24.30
CA LEU A 90 -9.17 -10.72 -24.75
C LEU A 90 -10.24 -11.20 -25.75
N ASN A 91 -11.50 -10.85 -25.53
CA ASN A 91 -12.57 -11.22 -26.45
C ASN A 91 -12.40 -10.57 -27.83
N GLN A 92 -11.85 -9.35 -27.87
CA GLN A 92 -11.56 -8.61 -29.11
C GLN A 92 -10.24 -9.04 -29.79
N GLY A 93 -9.33 -9.69 -29.06
CA GLY A 93 -8.00 -10.06 -29.55
C GLY A 93 -7.92 -11.34 -30.39
N VAL A 94 -6.77 -11.49 -31.07
CA VAL A 94 -6.45 -12.59 -32.02
C VAL A 94 -6.04 -13.90 -31.32
N LEU A 95 -5.99 -13.94 -29.98
CA LEU A 95 -5.58 -15.13 -29.24
C LEU A 95 -6.48 -16.34 -29.53
N ASN A 96 -5.91 -17.53 -29.48
CA ASN A 96 -6.67 -18.77 -29.63
C ASN A 96 -7.51 -19.07 -28.36
N THR A 97 -8.62 -19.79 -28.54
CA THR A 97 -9.58 -20.13 -27.47
C THR A 97 -8.95 -20.77 -26.21
N PRO A 98 -8.03 -21.75 -26.29
CA PRO A 98 -7.46 -22.35 -25.10
C PRO A 98 -6.63 -21.36 -24.26
N THR A 99 -5.86 -20.48 -24.91
CA THR A 99 -5.09 -19.43 -24.23
C THR A 99 -6.02 -18.42 -23.56
N LYS A 100 -7.08 -17.98 -24.25
CA LYS A 100 -8.10 -17.08 -23.65
C LYS A 100 -8.70 -17.69 -22.39
N LYS A 101 -9.13 -18.96 -22.46
CA LYS A 101 -9.70 -19.69 -21.32
C LYS A 101 -8.71 -19.81 -20.15
N HIS A 102 -7.44 -20.03 -20.44
CA HIS A 102 -6.41 -20.08 -19.41
C HIS A 102 -6.24 -18.73 -18.71
N ILE A 103 -6.19 -17.62 -19.47
CA ILE A 103 -6.06 -16.28 -18.90
C ILE A 103 -7.28 -15.90 -18.05
N HIS A 104 -8.50 -16.21 -18.49
CA HIS A 104 -9.71 -16.00 -17.66
C HIS A 104 -9.63 -16.78 -16.35
N LYS A 105 -9.21 -18.05 -16.40
CA LYS A 105 -9.04 -18.86 -15.18
C LYS A 105 -8.00 -18.26 -14.23
N LEU A 106 -6.91 -17.69 -14.75
CA LEU A 106 -5.93 -16.99 -13.93
C LEU A 106 -6.51 -15.73 -13.27
N ALA A 107 -7.31 -14.95 -14.01
CA ALA A 107 -7.99 -13.78 -13.48
C ALA A 107 -8.97 -14.16 -12.34
N ASP A 108 -9.80 -15.19 -12.55
CA ASP A 108 -10.74 -15.68 -11.54
C ASP A 108 -10.03 -16.17 -10.27
N GLU A 109 -8.96 -16.96 -10.41
CA GLU A 109 -8.20 -17.46 -9.27
C GLU A 109 -7.44 -16.33 -8.55
N ALA A 110 -7.00 -15.27 -9.25
CA ALA A 110 -6.41 -14.09 -8.63
C ALA A 110 -7.42 -13.33 -7.75
N GLU A 111 -8.66 -13.12 -8.21
CA GLU A 111 -9.72 -12.49 -7.41
C GLU A 111 -10.09 -13.32 -6.18
N LYS A 112 -10.22 -14.63 -6.37
CA LYS A 112 -10.52 -15.58 -5.30
C LYS A 112 -9.41 -15.62 -4.26
N LEU A 113 -8.15 -15.60 -4.70
CA LEU A 113 -7.00 -15.55 -3.80
C LEU A 113 -6.96 -14.23 -3.02
N ASN A 114 -7.22 -13.10 -3.67
CA ASN A 114 -7.28 -11.80 -3.01
C ASN A 114 -8.39 -11.77 -1.94
N THR A 115 -9.58 -12.28 -2.27
CA THR A 115 -10.71 -12.38 -1.32
C THR A 115 -10.34 -13.23 -0.10
N ARG A 116 -9.75 -14.41 -0.32
CA ARG A 116 -9.27 -15.28 0.76
C ARG A 116 -8.22 -14.59 1.63
N HIS A 117 -7.28 -13.88 1.00
CA HIS A 117 -6.23 -13.14 1.70
C HIS A 117 -6.83 -12.05 2.61
N ILE A 118 -7.78 -11.25 2.11
CA ILE A 118 -8.45 -10.21 2.91
C ILE A 118 -9.21 -10.81 4.11
N LEU A 119 -9.96 -11.89 3.88
CA LEU A 119 -10.68 -12.59 4.96
C LEU A 119 -9.73 -13.12 6.02
N GLN A 120 -8.68 -13.83 5.59
CA GLN A 120 -7.68 -14.40 6.50
C GLN A 120 -6.95 -13.30 7.27
N GLN A 121 -6.61 -12.19 6.62
CA GLN A 121 -6.00 -11.04 7.28
C GLN A 121 -6.93 -10.51 8.39
N GLY A 122 -8.22 -10.34 8.10
CA GLY A 122 -9.22 -9.92 9.09
C GLY A 122 -9.35 -10.89 10.28
N GLU A 123 -9.33 -12.20 10.02
CA GLU A 123 -9.31 -13.22 11.09
C GLU A 123 -8.06 -13.11 11.96
N THR A 124 -6.88 -12.95 11.34
CA THR A 124 -5.62 -12.83 12.08
C THR A 124 -5.60 -11.57 12.95
N ASP A 125 -6.11 -10.45 12.44
CA ASP A 125 -6.15 -9.20 13.19
C ASP A 125 -7.18 -9.23 14.33
N ASN A 126 -8.32 -9.90 14.12
CA ASN A 126 -9.28 -10.18 15.19
C ASN A 126 -8.66 -11.07 16.29
N LEU A 127 -8.00 -12.16 15.92
CA LEU A 127 -7.34 -13.06 16.87
C LEU A 127 -6.24 -12.33 17.66
N ARG A 128 -5.41 -11.53 16.98
CA ARG A 128 -4.40 -10.67 17.63
C ARG A 128 -5.04 -9.71 18.62
N ASN A 129 -6.14 -9.04 18.23
CA ASN A 129 -6.87 -8.12 19.10
C ASN A 129 -7.41 -8.83 20.36
N ILE A 130 -8.03 -10.00 20.18
CA ILE A 130 -8.53 -10.83 21.30
C ILE A 130 -7.38 -11.25 22.22
N ILE A 131 -6.25 -11.73 21.68
CA ILE A 131 -5.09 -12.14 22.46
C ILE A 131 -4.51 -10.94 23.21
N GLN A 132 -4.38 -9.78 22.57
CA GLN A 132 -3.87 -8.57 23.20
C GLN A 132 -4.78 -8.10 24.34
N LYS A 133 -6.10 -8.11 24.14
CA LYS A 133 -7.09 -7.80 25.20
C LYS A 133 -7.01 -8.80 26.35
N ARG A 134 -6.94 -10.11 26.07
CA ARG A 134 -6.78 -11.15 27.10
C ARG A 134 -5.47 -10.99 27.86
N ARG A 135 -4.37 -10.66 27.18
CA ARG A 135 -3.08 -10.37 27.81
C ARG A 135 -3.15 -9.13 28.70
N ALA A 136 -3.92 -8.12 28.33
CA ALA A 136 -4.16 -6.96 29.19
C ALA A 136 -5.03 -7.30 30.41
N GLN A 137 -6.07 -8.14 30.23
CA GLN A 137 -6.94 -8.58 31.31
C GLN A 137 -6.27 -9.57 32.28
N ASN A 138 -5.36 -10.42 31.81
CA ASN A 138 -4.55 -11.32 32.64
C ASN A 138 -3.35 -10.61 33.30
N LYS A 139 -3.43 -9.29 33.54
CA LYS A 139 -2.47 -8.51 34.34
C LYS A 139 -3.15 -7.99 35.61
N GLY A 140 -2.35 -7.59 36.59
CA GLY A 140 -2.84 -6.99 37.83
C GLY A 140 -3.72 -7.94 38.64
N LYS A 141 -4.77 -7.42 39.28
CA LYS A 141 -5.63 -8.15 40.22
C LYS A 141 -6.13 -9.50 39.68
N ARG A 142 -6.51 -9.58 38.41
CA ARG A 142 -7.07 -10.80 37.80
C ARG A 142 -6.04 -11.91 37.60
N ALA A 143 -4.76 -11.57 37.44
CA ALA A 143 -3.68 -12.56 37.37
C ALA A 143 -3.49 -13.23 38.74
N VAL A 144 -3.51 -12.43 39.80
CA VAL A 144 -3.42 -12.89 41.19
C VAL A 144 -4.60 -13.81 41.52
N LEU A 145 -5.83 -13.39 41.23
CA LEU A 145 -7.04 -14.11 41.62
C LEU A 145 -7.32 -15.41 40.84
N LYS A 146 -6.79 -15.60 39.62
CA LYS A 146 -7.22 -16.70 38.73
C LYS A 146 -6.52 -18.04 38.97
N CYS A 147 -5.38 -18.06 39.64
CA CYS A 147 -4.54 -19.26 39.78
C CYS A 147 -4.26 -19.66 41.24
N GLN A 148 -5.07 -19.18 42.18
CA GLN A 148 -4.74 -19.26 43.60
C GLN A 148 -5.87 -19.99 44.35
N PHE A 149 -5.54 -21.17 44.89
CA PHE A 149 -6.40 -21.93 45.80
C PHE A 149 -6.19 -21.33 47.21
N HIS A 150 -7.21 -20.72 47.79
CA HIS A 150 -7.06 -19.98 49.03
C HIS A 150 -7.59 -20.71 50.25
N ILE A 151 -6.74 -20.80 51.28
CA ILE A 151 -7.10 -21.19 52.64
C ILE A 151 -7.24 -19.95 53.55
N SER A 152 -6.69 -18.78 53.17
CA SER A 152 -6.68 -17.55 53.98
C SER A 152 -6.91 -16.26 53.16
N THR A 153 -7.76 -15.37 53.69
CA THR A 153 -8.29 -14.16 53.02
C THR A 153 -7.36 -12.94 53.09
N HIS A 154 -6.48 -12.85 54.08
CA HIS A 154 -5.67 -11.64 54.33
C HIS A 154 -4.50 -11.51 53.34
N GLU A 155 -3.82 -12.62 53.04
CA GLU A 155 -2.69 -12.65 52.10
C GLU A 155 -3.11 -12.23 50.68
N LEU A 156 -4.35 -12.57 50.32
CA LEU A 156 -5.00 -12.15 49.09
C LEU A 156 -5.16 -10.63 48.96
N GLN A 157 -5.66 -10.00 50.02
CA GLN A 157 -5.95 -8.56 50.03
C GLN A 157 -4.66 -7.76 49.82
N SER A 158 -3.56 -8.21 50.44
CA SER A 158 -2.24 -7.60 50.26
C SER A 158 -1.74 -7.70 48.81
N GLN A 159 -1.78 -8.89 48.20
CA GLN A 159 -1.34 -9.08 46.82
C GLN A 159 -2.20 -8.32 45.79
N VAL A 160 -3.52 -8.23 46.04
CA VAL A 160 -4.45 -7.45 45.20
C VAL A 160 -4.16 -5.95 45.29
N ALA A 161 -3.83 -5.43 46.48
CA ALA A 161 -3.48 -4.03 46.69
C ALA A 161 -2.15 -3.66 46.00
N GLU A 162 -1.14 -4.54 46.08
CA GLU A 162 0.13 -4.33 45.39
C GLU A 162 -0.03 -4.34 43.86
N ALA A 163 -0.82 -5.29 43.34
CA ALA A 163 -1.13 -5.38 41.92
C ALA A 163 -1.90 -4.16 41.39
N GLU A 164 -2.74 -3.54 42.23
CA GLU A 164 -3.43 -2.27 41.95
C GLU A 164 -2.46 -1.10 41.84
N ALA A 165 -1.58 -0.94 42.83
CA ALA A 165 -0.59 0.12 42.83
C ALA A 165 0.36 0.01 41.63
N ALA A 166 0.79 -1.19 41.25
CA ALA A 166 1.63 -1.43 40.08
C ALA A 166 0.93 -1.08 38.75
N THR A 167 -0.35 -1.43 38.61
CA THR A 167 -1.11 -1.10 37.40
C THR A 167 -1.48 0.37 37.30
N GLN A 168 -1.70 1.08 38.42
CA GLN A 168 -1.92 2.53 38.42
C GLN A 168 -0.64 3.30 38.01
N LYS A 169 0.53 2.93 38.55
CA LYS A 169 1.83 3.54 38.18
C LYS A 169 2.14 3.40 36.69
N SER A 170 1.83 2.25 36.09
CA SER A 170 2.06 2.00 34.65
C SER A 170 1.16 2.85 33.74
N LYS A 171 -0.08 3.16 34.15
CA LYS A 171 -0.99 4.02 33.38
C LYS A 171 -0.52 5.46 33.32
N ILE A 172 0.01 5.98 34.44
CA ILE A 172 0.50 7.36 34.55
C ILE A 172 1.72 7.57 33.63
N SER A 173 2.56 6.55 33.47
CA SER A 173 3.77 6.61 32.62
C SER A 173 3.51 6.50 31.11
N THR A 174 2.32 6.10 30.65
CA THR A 174 2.03 5.80 29.22
C THR A 174 1.01 6.77 28.61
N THR A 175 1.02 8.04 29.02
CA THR A 175 0.15 9.07 28.44
C THR A 175 0.92 9.89 27.40
N PRO A 176 0.76 9.67 26.09
CA PRO A 176 1.07 10.70 25.12
C PRO A 176 0.04 11.83 25.24
N GLN A 177 0.50 13.07 25.38
CA GLN A 177 -0.37 14.24 25.47
C GLN A 177 -1.24 14.36 24.21
N VAL A 178 -2.56 14.29 24.40
CA VAL A 178 -3.55 14.73 23.41
C VAL A 178 -3.84 16.19 23.71
N THR A 179 -3.40 17.09 22.82
CA THR A 179 -3.78 18.50 22.81
C THR A 179 -5.25 18.64 22.44
N THR A 180 -6.03 19.12 23.40
CA THR A 180 -7.42 19.56 23.24
C THR A 180 -7.47 20.84 22.41
N SER A 181 -8.17 20.81 21.27
CA SER A 181 -8.79 22.01 20.71
C SER A 181 -10.23 21.69 20.31
N THR A 182 -11.13 22.28 21.07
CA THR A 182 -12.58 22.43 20.90
C THR A 182 -13.07 22.46 19.46
N ILE A 183 -13.93 21.51 19.09
CA ILE A 183 -15.06 21.72 18.16
C ILE A 183 -16.24 20.91 18.71
N ASP A 184 -17.07 21.57 19.51
CA ASP A 184 -18.49 21.21 19.65
C ASP A 184 -19.20 21.62 18.35
N LEU A 185 -20.03 20.72 17.81
CA LEU A 185 -21.31 20.98 17.12
C LEU A 185 -21.63 19.80 16.18
N PHE A 186 -22.43 18.85 16.68
CA PHE A 186 -23.70 18.39 16.11
C PHE A 186 -24.07 17.00 16.65
N ASN A 187 -24.86 17.01 17.73
CA ASN A 187 -25.82 15.94 17.97
C ASN A 187 -26.87 16.01 16.86
N ASP A 188 -27.06 14.91 16.12
CA ASP A 188 -28.27 14.72 15.32
C ASP A 188 -28.85 13.32 15.56
N GLU A 189 -30.11 13.35 15.97
CA GLU A 189 -30.94 12.23 16.39
C GLU A 189 -31.30 11.33 15.20
N ARG A 190 -30.68 10.14 15.05
CA ARG A 190 -31.11 9.18 14.02
C ARG A 190 -31.17 7.70 14.36
N VAL A 191 -31.25 7.31 15.64
CA VAL A 191 -31.37 5.87 16.00
C VAL A 191 -32.46 5.57 17.06
N ARG A 192 -33.53 6.38 17.16
CA ARG A 192 -34.66 6.07 18.08
C ARG A 192 -36.06 6.19 17.49
N ARG A 193 -36.23 5.92 16.19
CA ARG A 193 -37.55 5.65 15.62
C ARG A 193 -37.40 4.55 14.58
N ASN A 194 -37.65 3.30 14.97
CA ASN A 194 -38.11 2.21 14.10
C ASN A 194 -38.57 0.96 14.87
N ASN A 195 -39.04 1.11 16.12
CA ASN A 195 -39.59 0.00 16.91
C ASN A 195 -40.99 0.29 17.48
N LEU A 196 -41.82 1.10 16.81
CA LEU A 196 -43.24 1.29 17.17
C LEU A 196 -44.08 1.64 15.94
N THR A 197 -44.33 0.66 15.05
CA THR A 197 -45.56 0.65 14.24
C THR A 197 -45.88 -0.79 13.81
N VAL A 198 -46.35 -1.58 14.76
CA VAL A 198 -47.34 -2.62 14.48
C VAL A 198 -48.59 -2.18 15.23
N ILE A 199 -49.75 -2.36 14.59
CA ILE A 199 -51.14 -2.16 15.05
C ILE A 199 -51.82 -0.92 14.45
N TRP A 200 -53.00 -1.19 13.86
CA TRP A 200 -54.01 -0.35 13.15
C TRP A 200 -53.87 -0.36 11.61
N MET A 201 -54.41 -1.38 10.93
CA MET A 201 -55.78 -1.50 10.36
C MET A 201 -56.07 -0.54 9.20
N ASN A 202 -55.97 -1.02 7.96
CA ASN A 202 -57.11 -1.39 7.09
C ASN A 202 -56.60 -1.98 5.76
#